data_AF-A0AAX3W4B8-F1
#
_entry.id   AF-A0AAX3W4B8-F1
#
_cell.length_a   1.000
_cell.length_b   1.000
_cell.length_c   1.000
_cell.angle_alpha   90.00
_cell.angle_beta   90.00
_cell.angle_gamma   90.00
#
_symmetry.space_group_name_H-M   'P 1'
#
loop_
_entity.id
_entity.type
_entity.pdbx_description
1 polymer ?
#
loop_
_entity_poly.entity_id
_entity_poly.type
_entity_poly.pdbx_seq_one_letter_code
_entity_poly.pdbx_strand_id
1 'polypeptide(L)'
;MKNNKNSELLWAKHKYEVMWHSQKYYLSIREMLKSPVTLDEIESEINNAKQITPTKGSIINTYDHMWGYFKKISDKEEKTTYLLLKDQFLNGNIEPKELLHFIKLLSEKYQTNYILNSTIISELEI
;
A
#
# COMPACT_ATOMS: atom_id res chain seq x y z
N MET A 1 -27.56 5.01 12.44
CA MET A 1 -26.41 5.94 12.61
C MET A 1 -25.31 5.52 11.66
N LYS A 2 -25.09 6.27 10.58
CA LYS A 2 -23.91 6.15 9.72
C LYS A 2 -22.85 7.07 10.30
N ASN A 3 -21.76 6.54 10.86
CA ASN A 3 -20.50 7.28 10.98
C ASN A 3 -19.36 6.33 11.35
N ASN A 4 -18.94 5.51 10.37
CA ASN A 4 -17.68 4.78 10.42
C ASN A 4 -16.47 5.70 10.10
N LYS A 5 -16.62 7.03 10.20
CA LYS A 5 -15.64 7.99 9.67
C LYS A 5 -14.24 7.77 10.22
N ASN A 6 -14.10 7.48 11.51
CA ASN A 6 -12.80 7.21 12.12
C ASN A 6 -12.21 5.89 11.62
N SER A 7 -13.02 4.83 11.52
CA SER A 7 -12.63 3.53 10.97
C SER A 7 -12.22 3.62 9.49
N GLU A 8 -12.93 4.43 8.69
CA GLU A 8 -12.59 4.71 7.30
C GLU A 8 -11.29 5.50 7.16
N LEU A 9 -11.05 6.49 8.03
CA LEU A 9 -9.80 7.26 8.05
C LEU A 9 -8.61 6.39 8.47
N LEU A 10 -8.79 5.54 9.49
CA LEU A 10 -7.78 4.56 9.90
C LEU A 10 -7.47 3.61 8.74
N TRP A 11 -8.51 3.03 8.15
CA TRP A 11 -8.35 2.15 6.99
C TRP A 11 -7.64 2.85 5.82
N ALA A 12 -8.02 4.08 5.49
CA ALA A 12 -7.43 4.81 4.37
C ALA A 12 -5.92 4.99 4.51
N LYS A 13 -5.39 5.11 5.73
CA LYS A 13 -3.95 5.22 6.02
C LYS A 13 -3.24 3.88 5.89
N HIS A 14 -3.84 2.80 6.40
CA HIS A 14 -3.17 1.49 6.49
C HIS A 14 -3.44 0.55 5.33
N LYS A 15 -4.39 0.84 4.44
CA LYS A 15 -4.85 -0.13 3.42
C LYS A 15 -3.74 -0.71 2.54
N TYR A 16 -2.71 0.09 2.20
CA TYR A 16 -1.59 -0.40 1.39
C TYR A 16 -0.63 -1.26 2.20
N GLU A 17 -0.39 -0.91 3.46
CA GLU A 17 0.35 -1.74 4.40
C GLU A 17 -0.37 -3.08 4.61
N VAL A 18 -1.68 -3.08 4.84
CA VAL A 18 -2.45 -4.31 4.93
C VAL A 18 -2.38 -5.13 3.64
N MET A 19 -2.50 -4.50 2.46
CA MET A 19 -2.37 -5.19 1.17
C MET A 19 -0.98 -5.83 0.98
N TRP A 20 0.06 -5.14 1.44
CA TRP A 20 1.45 -5.57 1.39
C TRP A 20 1.66 -6.87 2.16
N HIS A 21 1.07 -6.96 3.35
CA HIS A 21 1.12 -8.15 4.18
C HIS A 21 0.12 -9.24 3.74
N SER A 22 -1.12 -8.88 3.42
CA SER A 22 -2.16 -9.83 3.08
C SER A 22 -3.35 -9.25 2.30
N GLN A 23 -3.48 -9.67 1.04
CA GLN A 23 -4.66 -9.39 0.22
C GLN A 23 -5.96 -9.90 0.84
N LYS A 24 -5.91 -11.01 1.61
CA LYS A 24 -7.08 -11.57 2.29
C LYS A 24 -7.61 -10.59 3.34
N TYR A 25 -6.74 -10.06 4.20
CA TYR A 25 -7.15 -9.06 5.20
C TYR A 25 -7.60 -7.74 4.55
N TYR A 26 -6.94 -7.33 3.46
CA TYR A 26 -7.38 -6.17 2.70
C TYR A 26 -8.84 -6.28 2.23
N LEU A 27 -9.21 -7.45 1.69
CA LEU A 27 -10.58 -7.72 1.25
C LEU A 27 -11.55 -7.86 2.44
N SER A 28 -11.12 -8.49 3.53
CA SER A 28 -11.90 -8.63 4.77
C SER A 28 -12.31 -7.27 5.33
N ILE A 29 -11.35 -6.37 5.56
CA ILE A 29 -11.60 -5.03 6.09
C ILE A 29 -12.50 -4.23 5.14
N ARG A 30 -12.26 -4.33 3.82
CA ARG A 30 -13.12 -3.69 2.82
C ARG A 30 -14.56 -4.17 2.89
N GLU A 31 -14.79 -5.45 3.22
CA GLU A 31 -16.14 -5.99 3.43
C GLU A 31 -16.75 -5.48 4.73
N MET A 32 -15.99 -5.50 5.83
CA MET A 32 -16.45 -5.00 7.14
C MET A 32 -16.95 -3.56 7.06
N LEU A 33 -16.22 -2.69 6.34
CA LEU A 33 -16.58 -1.28 6.17
C LEU A 33 -17.90 -1.03 5.43
N LYS A 34 -18.51 -2.04 4.79
CA LYS A 34 -19.84 -1.91 4.18
C LYS A 34 -20.98 -1.86 5.20
N SER A 35 -20.71 -2.27 6.44
CA SER A 35 -21.66 -2.27 7.57
C SER A 35 -21.12 -1.40 8.70
N PRO A 36 -21.93 -1.03 9.71
CA PRO A 36 -21.43 -0.38 10.92
C PRO A 36 -20.31 -1.22 11.56
N VAL A 37 -19.14 -0.61 11.76
CA VAL A 37 -17.96 -1.26 12.34
C VAL A 37 -17.26 -0.28 13.27
N THR A 38 -16.76 -0.78 14.38
CA THR A 38 -16.04 0.02 15.37
C THR A 38 -14.62 0.31 14.92
N LEU A 39 -13.94 1.24 15.62
CA LEU A 39 -12.54 1.53 15.35
C LEU A 39 -11.65 0.34 15.76
N ASP A 40 -11.91 -0.23 16.94
CA ASP A 40 -11.16 -1.36 17.52
C ASP A 40 -11.21 -2.61 16.63
N GLU A 41 -12.37 -2.89 16.00
CA GLU A 41 -12.49 -4.00 15.03
C GLU A 41 -11.58 -3.82 13.82
N ILE A 42 -11.47 -2.59 13.29
CA ILE A 42 -10.57 -2.31 12.16
C ILE A 42 -9.11 -2.34 12.59
N GLU A 43 -8.78 -1.78 13.75
CA GLU A 43 -7.42 -1.78 14.30
C GLU A 43 -6.92 -3.22 14.56
N SER A 44 -7.77 -4.08 15.11
CA SER A 44 -7.47 -5.50 15.33
C SER A 44 -7.12 -6.21 14.01
N GLU A 45 -7.94 -6.03 12.96
CA GLU A 45 -7.68 -6.65 11.65
C GLU A 45 -6.42 -6.11 10.96
N ILE A 46 -6.13 -4.81 11.10
CA ILE A 46 -4.87 -4.21 10.62
C ILE A 46 -3.68 -4.87 11.32
N ASN A 47 -3.72 -4.97 12.65
CA ASN A 47 -2.64 -5.56 13.44
C ASN A 47 -2.44 -7.04 13.09
N ASN A 48 -3.52 -7.80 12.94
CA ASN A 48 -3.49 -9.19 12.49
C ASN A 48 -2.82 -9.33 11.11
N ALA A 49 -3.14 -8.42 10.17
CA ALA A 49 -2.49 -8.41 8.87
C ALA A 49 -0.98 -8.15 8.98
N LYS A 50 -0.57 -7.16 9.80
CA LYS A 50 0.84 -6.78 9.99
C LYS A 50 1.72 -7.90 10.58
N GLN A 51 1.14 -8.87 11.28
CA GLN A 51 1.87 -10.05 11.76
C GLN A 51 2.26 -11.05 10.65
N ILE A 52 1.68 -10.92 9.46
CA ILE A 52 1.93 -11.83 8.34
C ILE A 52 3.17 -11.37 7.59
N THR A 53 4.18 -12.23 7.46
CA THR A 53 5.32 -11.93 6.58
C THR A 53 4.85 -11.73 5.13
N PRO A 54 5.14 -10.57 4.50
CA PRO A 54 4.78 -10.31 3.11
C PRO A 54 5.33 -11.37 2.16
N THR A 55 4.51 -11.80 1.20
CA THR A 55 4.93 -12.70 0.13
C THR A 55 5.40 -11.88 -1.07
N LYS A 56 6.23 -12.46 -1.96
CA LYS A 56 6.58 -11.82 -3.23
C LYS A 56 5.34 -11.37 -4.02
N GLY A 57 4.28 -12.19 -4.01
CA GLY A 57 3.02 -11.88 -4.69
C GLY A 57 2.28 -10.68 -4.08
N SER A 58 2.17 -10.60 -2.76
CA SER A 58 1.48 -9.47 -2.09
C SER A 58 2.25 -8.16 -2.23
N ILE A 59 3.59 -8.22 -2.18
CA ILE A 59 4.48 -7.10 -2.45
C ILE A 59 4.26 -6.55 -3.86
N ILE A 60 4.36 -7.40 -4.89
CA ILE A 60 4.17 -6.97 -6.28
C ILE A 60 2.75 -6.46 -6.53
N ASN A 61 1.74 -7.13 -5.97
CA ASN A 61 0.35 -6.68 -6.10
C ASN A 61 0.16 -5.27 -5.52
N THR A 62 0.75 -5.00 -4.36
CA THR A 62 0.67 -3.68 -3.72
C THR A 62 1.44 -2.63 -4.51
N TYR A 63 2.65 -2.96 -4.96
CA TYR A 63 3.47 -2.08 -5.80
C TYR A 63 2.76 -1.71 -7.11
N ASP A 64 2.20 -2.69 -7.82
CA ASP A 64 1.41 -2.47 -9.04
C ASP A 64 0.19 -1.58 -8.78
N HIS A 65 -0.48 -1.78 -7.64
CA HIS A 65 -1.64 -1.00 -7.24
C HIS A 65 -1.26 0.46 -6.99
N MET A 66 -0.16 0.71 -6.29
CA MET A 66 0.34 2.08 -6.03
C MET A 66 0.85 2.73 -7.32
N TRP A 67 1.53 1.97 -8.19
CA TRP A 67 1.92 2.44 -9.53
C TRP A 67 0.73 2.92 -10.37
N GLY A 68 -0.45 2.33 -10.17
CA GLY A 68 -1.69 2.72 -10.85
C GLY A 68 -2.02 4.22 -10.76
N TYR A 69 -1.58 4.90 -9.70
CA TYR A 69 -1.74 6.35 -9.54
C TYR A 69 -0.87 7.17 -10.50
N PHE A 70 0.29 6.65 -10.88
CA PHE A 70 1.29 7.36 -11.70
C PHE A 70 1.21 6.96 -13.17
N LYS A 71 0.68 5.78 -13.50
CA LYS A 71 0.69 5.19 -14.86
C LYS A 71 0.25 6.14 -16.00
N LYS A 72 -0.63 7.11 -15.74
CA LYS A 72 -1.15 8.06 -16.73
C LYS A 72 -0.37 9.38 -16.81
N ILE A 73 0.44 9.68 -15.80
CA ILE A 73 1.16 10.95 -15.65
C ILE A 73 2.69 10.78 -15.66
N SER A 74 3.15 9.54 -15.52
CA SER A 74 4.56 9.17 -15.55
C SER A 74 5.15 9.33 -16.95
N ASP A 75 6.42 9.72 -17.02
CA ASP A 75 7.19 9.72 -18.26
C ASP A 75 7.68 8.31 -18.66
N LYS A 76 8.40 8.24 -19.79
CA LYS A 76 8.90 6.97 -20.33
C LYS A 76 10.00 6.37 -19.45
N GLU A 77 10.82 7.21 -18.83
CA GLU A 77 11.94 6.77 -17.98
C GLU A 77 11.39 6.17 -16.70
N GLU A 78 10.44 6.83 -16.04
CA GLU A 78 9.77 6.33 -14.84
C GLU A 78 9.03 5.01 -15.09
N LYS A 79 8.33 4.90 -16.22
CA LYS A 79 7.69 3.63 -16.59
C LYS A 79 8.73 2.51 -16.79
N THR A 80 9.89 2.85 -17.33
CA THR A 80 10.99 1.90 -17.52
C THR A 80 11.58 1.49 -16.17
N THR A 81 11.84 2.45 -15.28
CA THR A 81 12.30 2.21 -13.91
C THR A 81 11.31 1.35 -13.12
N TYR A 82 10.02 1.62 -13.23
CA TYR A 82 8.96 0.81 -12.61
C TYR A 82 9.07 -0.67 -13.00
N LEU A 83 9.20 -0.96 -14.31
CA LEU A 83 9.32 -2.31 -14.84
C LEU A 83 10.64 -2.97 -14.43
N LEU A 84 11.74 -2.22 -14.46
CA LEU A 84 13.06 -2.70 -14.07
C LEU A 84 13.10 -3.12 -12.60
N LEU A 85 12.62 -2.26 -11.70
CA LEU A 85 12.60 -2.55 -10.26
C LEU A 85 11.71 -3.76 -9.96
N LYS A 86 10.57 -3.87 -10.65
CA LYS A 86 9.69 -5.04 -10.54
C LYS A 86 10.41 -6.34 -10.92
N ASP A 87 11.11 -6.35 -12.04
CA ASP A 87 11.88 -7.51 -12.50
C ASP A 87 13.02 -7.85 -11.53
N GLN A 88 13.79 -6.84 -11.11
CA GLN A 88 14.87 -7.02 -10.13
C GLN A 88 14.36 -7.62 -8.82
N PHE A 89 13.23 -7.15 -8.30
CA PHE A 89 12.65 -7.70 -7.07
C PHE A 89 12.20 -9.15 -7.26
N LEU A 90 11.52 -9.47 -8.37
CA LEU A 90 11.07 -10.84 -8.65
C LEU A 90 12.25 -11.82 -8.72
N ASN A 91 13.36 -11.37 -9.33
CA ASN A 91 14.61 -12.11 -9.43
C ASN A 91 15.44 -12.12 -8.12
N GLY A 92 15.02 -11.39 -7.08
CA GLY A 92 15.70 -11.35 -5.78
C GLY A 92 16.95 -10.49 -5.76
N ASN A 93 17.09 -9.57 -6.72
CA ASN A 93 18.26 -8.69 -6.85
C ASN A 93 18.17 -7.42 -5.99
N ILE A 94 16.96 -7.08 -5.51
CA ILE A 94 16.72 -5.92 -4.66
C ILE A 94 15.76 -6.28 -3.52
N GLU A 95 15.86 -5.53 -2.43
CA GLU A 95 14.96 -5.64 -1.30
C GLU A 95 13.59 -5.01 -1.60
N PRO A 96 12.49 -5.47 -0.96
CA PRO A 96 11.16 -4.90 -1.15
C PRO A 96 11.09 -3.39 -0.92
N LYS A 97 11.90 -2.86 0.00
CA LYS A 97 11.95 -1.43 0.33
C LYS A 97 12.32 -0.54 -0.86
N GLU A 98 13.11 -1.05 -1.80
CA GLU A 98 13.51 -0.31 -3.00
C GLU A 98 12.30 0.00 -3.90
N LEU A 99 11.30 -0.87 -3.92
CA LEU A 99 10.03 -0.61 -4.60
C LEU A 99 9.28 0.55 -3.94
N LEU A 100 9.25 0.58 -2.60
CA LEU A 100 8.57 1.62 -1.84
C LEU A 100 9.29 2.97 -1.95
N HIS A 101 10.63 2.98 -1.98
CA HIS A 101 11.41 4.19 -2.26
C HIS A 101 11.03 4.80 -3.60
N PHE A 102 10.92 3.99 -4.65
CA PHE A 102 10.49 4.49 -5.95
C PHE A 102 9.08 5.07 -5.93
N ILE A 103 8.13 4.40 -5.27
CA ILE A 103 6.77 4.94 -5.09
C ILE A 103 6.79 6.26 -4.31
N LYS A 104 7.60 6.37 -3.25
CA LYS A 104 7.75 7.59 -2.46
C LYS A 104 8.27 8.75 -3.33
N LEU A 105 9.32 8.52 -4.11
CA LEU A 105 9.88 9.52 -5.04
C LEU A 105 8.84 10.03 -6.04
N LEU A 106 8.06 9.13 -6.65
CA LEU A 106 6.97 9.53 -7.55
C LEU A 106 5.87 10.30 -6.82
N SER A 107 5.54 9.86 -5.60
CA SER A 107 4.52 10.52 -4.77
C SER A 107 4.93 11.95 -4.41
N GLU A 108 6.21 12.19 -4.14
CA GLU A 108 6.78 13.52 -3.91
C GLU A 108 6.79 14.34 -5.21
N LYS A 109 7.27 13.78 -6.32
CA LYS A 109 7.31 14.46 -7.64
C LYS A 109 5.92 14.94 -8.08
N TYR A 110 4.92 14.06 -7.96
CA TYR A 110 3.56 14.31 -8.42
C TYR A 110 2.62 14.81 -7.31
N GLN A 111 3.14 15.11 -6.12
CA GLN A 111 2.38 15.64 -4.99
C GLN A 111 1.14 14.79 -4.64
N THR A 112 1.32 13.45 -4.69
CA THR A 112 0.25 12.49 -4.38
C THR A 112 0.15 12.29 -2.87
N ASN A 113 -0.34 13.32 -2.18
CA ASN A 113 -0.44 13.39 -0.71
C ASN A 113 -1.17 12.19 -0.11
N TYR A 114 -2.14 11.62 -0.83
CA TYR A 114 -2.85 10.44 -0.39
C TYR A 114 -1.91 9.23 -0.18
N ILE A 115 -0.94 9.03 -1.07
CA ILE A 115 0.06 7.96 -0.93
C ILE A 115 1.12 8.35 0.11
N LEU A 116 1.59 9.59 0.11
CA LEU A 116 2.56 10.08 1.09
C LEU A 116 2.09 9.91 2.54
N ASN A 117 0.78 10.09 2.78
CA ASN A 117 0.16 9.93 4.10
C ASN A 117 -0.25 8.48 4.42
N SER A 118 0.03 7.52 3.54
CA SER A 118 -0.17 6.10 3.86
C SER A 118 0.96 5.59 4.72
N THR A 119 0.65 4.74 5.70
CA THR A 119 1.63 4.30 6.72
C THR A 119 2.84 3.62 6.12
N ILE A 120 2.64 2.79 5.09
CA ILE A 120 3.71 2.09 4.36
C ILE A 120 4.73 3.04 3.71
N ILE A 121 4.37 4.31 3.45
CA ILE A 121 5.26 5.33 2.88
C ILE A 121 5.75 6.31 3.94
N SER A 122 4.87 6.79 4.83
CA SER A 122 5.23 7.78 5.85
C SER A 122 6.16 7.21 6.92
N GLU A 123 6.08 5.91 7.19
CA GLU A 123 6.91 5.21 8.20
C GLU A 123 8.09 4.48 7.56
N LEU A 124 8.34 4.67 6.26
CA LEU A 124 9.47 4.06 5.56
C LEU A 124 10.78 4.68 6.07
N GLU A 125 11.55 3.89 6.83
CA GLU A 125 12.87 4.27 7.33
C GLU A 125 13.86 4.49 6.17
N ILE A 126 14.72 5.51 6.31
CA ILE A 126 15.75 5.91 5.34
C ILE A 126 17.05 5.15 5.62
#